data_AF-X1CWP2-F1
#
_entry.id   AF-X1CWP2-F1
#
_cell.length_a   1.000
_cell.length_b   1.000
_cell.length_c   1.000
_cell.angle_alpha   90.00
_cell.angle_beta   90.00
_cell.angle_gamma   90.00
#
_symmetry.space_group_name_H-M   'P 1'
#
loop_
_entity.id
_entity.type
_entity.pdbx_description
1 polymer ?
#
loop_
_entity_poly.entity_id
_entity_poly.type
_entity_poly.pdbx_seq_one_letter_code
_entity_poly.pdbx_strand_id
1 'polypeptide(L)' 'MTNFRSAIFPLLAAIALACTESESPPKIPLEVPKALWVEIAGEPFELELALDAATRYQGLSGRLAIEPNGGML' A
#
# COMPACT_ATOMS: atom_id res chain seq x y z
N MET A 1 -8.25 -27.50 57.58
CA MET A 1 -6.84 -27.39 58.00
C MET A 1 -6.01 -27.38 56.73
N THR A 2 -5.78 -26.21 56.10
CA THR A 2 -4.54 -25.40 56.23
C THR A 2 -3.30 -26.26 55.89
N ASN A 3 -2.53 -26.08 54.81
CA ASN A 3 -1.97 -24.86 54.23
C ASN A 3 -1.45 -25.10 52.79
N PHE A 4 -1.91 -24.34 51.79
CA PHE A 4 -1.19 -24.18 50.52
C PHE A 4 -0.24 -23.00 50.68
N ARG A 5 1.07 -23.28 50.67
CA ARG A 5 2.11 -22.27 50.90
C ARG A 5 2.20 -21.34 49.70
N SER A 6 2.03 -20.06 50.01
CA SER A 6 2.35 -18.91 49.18
C SER A 6 3.80 -18.97 48.70
N ALA A 7 4.00 -18.80 47.40
CA ALA A 7 5.26 -18.33 46.82
C ALA A 7 4.94 -17.50 45.58
N ILE A 8 4.63 -16.24 45.87
CA ILE A 8 4.66 -15.09 44.96
C ILE A 8 6.02 -15.07 44.27
N PHE A 9 6.04 -15.18 42.94
CA PHE A 9 7.21 -14.86 42.13
C PHE A 9 6.76 -14.12 40.86
N PRO A 10 6.73 -12.78 40.87
CA PRO A 10 6.52 -12.01 39.66
C PRO A 10 7.86 -11.94 38.93
N LEU A 11 8.08 -12.81 37.95
CA LEU A 11 9.21 -12.65 37.03
C LEU A 11 8.77 -11.70 35.89
N LEU A 12 8.49 -10.44 36.26
CA LEU A 12 8.49 -9.33 35.30
C LEU A 12 9.95 -8.95 35.06
N ALA A 13 10.61 -9.65 34.15
CA ALA A 13 11.91 -9.26 33.61
C ALA A 13 11.67 -8.43 32.35
N ALA A 14 11.97 -7.14 32.47
CA ALA A 14 11.95 -6.13 31.44
C ALA A 14 12.57 -6.60 30.12
N ILE A 15 11.75 -6.75 29.08
CA ILE A 15 12.23 -6.72 27.70
C ILE A 15 12.36 -5.24 27.36
N ALA A 16 13.59 -4.76 27.48
CA ALA A 16 13.99 -3.42 27.10
C ALA A 16 13.63 -3.19 25.62
N LEU A 17 12.71 -2.25 25.44
CA LEU A 17 12.25 -1.70 24.18
C LEU A 17 13.38 -0.89 23.53
N ALA A 18 14.32 -1.58 22.87
CA ALA A 18 15.25 -0.95 21.94
C ALA A 18 14.62 -0.94 20.54
N CYS A 19 13.53 -0.18 20.39
CA CYS A 19 13.05 0.21 19.07
C CYS A 19 13.98 1.30 18.56
N THR A 20 14.94 0.90 17.75
CA THR A 20 15.76 1.79 16.92
C THR A 20 14.83 2.63 16.06
N GLU A 21 14.65 3.89 16.42
CA GLU A 21 13.98 4.89 15.61
C GLU A 21 14.94 5.24 14.46
N SER A 22 14.96 4.37 13.44
CA SER A 22 15.58 4.66 12.17
C SER A 22 14.65 5.61 11.44
N GLU A 23 14.89 6.89 11.65
CA GLU A 23 14.24 7.99 10.94
C GLU A 23 14.47 7.79 9.44
N SER A 24 13.47 7.21 8.80
CA SER A 24 13.48 6.99 7.36
C SER A 24 13.47 8.37 6.70
N PRO A 25 14.36 8.64 5.73
CA PRO A 25 14.38 9.92 5.05
C PRO A 25 12.99 10.24 4.49
N PRO A 26 12.57 11.52 4.46
CA PRO A 26 11.28 11.91 3.95
C PRO A 26 11.13 11.36 2.54
N LYS A 27 10.25 10.37 2.38
CA LYS A 27 9.84 9.88 1.08
C LYS A 27 9.12 11.03 0.41
N ILE A 28 9.86 11.79 -0.40
CA ILE A 28 9.28 12.64 -1.44
C ILE A 28 8.33 11.69 -2.19
N PRO A 29 7.02 11.94 -2.20
CA PRO A 29 6.12 11.15 -3.02
C PRO A 29 6.61 11.40 -4.45
N LEU A 30 7.26 10.41 -5.06
CA LEU A 30 7.40 10.40 -6.51
C LEU A 30 5.96 10.40 -7.00
N GLU A 31 5.51 11.52 -7.56
CA GLU A 31 4.23 11.58 -8.27
C GLU A 31 4.37 10.65 -9.48
N VAL A 32 3.98 9.40 -9.29
CA VAL A 32 4.03 8.41 -10.37
C VAL A 32 2.98 8.83 -11.41
N PRO A 33 3.36 8.94 -12.70
CA PRO A 33 2.42 9.30 -13.74
C PRO A 33 1.23 8.33 -13.72
N LYS A 34 0.01 8.88 -13.63
CA LYS A 34 -1.23 8.10 -13.63
C LYS A 34 -1.75 7.81 -15.03
N ALA A 35 -1.16 8.43 -16.04
CA ALA A 35 -1.50 8.24 -17.45
C ALA A 35 -0.23 8.24 -18.31
N LEU A 36 -0.26 7.49 -19.40
CA LEU A 36 0.81 7.32 -20.36
C LEU A 36 0.26 7.42 -21.78
N TRP A 37 0.95 8.17 -22.62
CA TRP A 37 0.70 8.18 -24.07
C TRP A 37 1.48 7.05 -24.73
N VAL A 38 0.78 6.19 -25.49
CA VAL A 38 1.38 5.11 -26.28
C VAL A 38 0.83 5.13 -27.70
N GLU A 39 1.58 4.56 -28.64
CA GLU A 39 1.15 4.42 -30.03
C GLU A 39 0.76 2.96 -30.30
N ILE A 40 -0.46 2.73 -30.79
CA ILE A 40 -0.97 1.41 -31.14
C ILE A 40 -1.43 1.45 -32.59
N ALA A 41 -0.76 0.68 -33.45
CA ALA A 41 -1.05 0.63 -34.89
C ALA A 41 -1.01 2.01 -35.60
N GLY A 42 -0.17 2.94 -35.15
CA GLY A 42 -0.04 4.28 -35.73
C GLY A 42 -0.94 5.33 -35.10
N GLU A 43 -1.80 4.95 -34.15
CA GLU A 43 -2.74 5.85 -33.48
C GLU A 43 -2.31 6.12 -32.03
N PRO A 44 -2.39 7.38 -31.54
CA PRO A 44 -2.04 7.71 -30.17
C PRO A 44 -3.17 7.36 -29.20
N PHE A 45 -2.84 6.68 -28.11
CA PHE A 45 -3.73 6.34 -27.01
C PHE A 45 -3.24 6.94 -25.70
N GLU A 46 -4.16 7.49 -24.93
CA GLU A 46 -3.92 7.91 -23.54
C GLU A 46 -4.44 6.81 -22.60
N LEU A 47 -3.51 6.15 -21.91
CA LEU A 47 -3.81 5.01 -21.06
C LEU A 47 -3.55 5.35 -19.60
N GLU A 48 -4.57 5.18 -18.76
CA GLU A 48 -4.41 5.28 -17.31
C GLU A 48 -3.68 4.07 -16.76
N LEU A 49 -2.79 4.27 -15.79
CA LEU A 49 -1.99 3.20 -15.18
C LEU A 49 -2.59 2.78 -13.83
N ALA A 50 -3.11 1.54 -13.77
CA ALA A 50 -3.62 0.91 -12.56
C ALA A 50 -2.48 0.30 -11.73
N LEU A 51 -1.65 1.16 -11.13
CA LEU A 51 -0.45 0.71 -10.42
C LEU A 51 -0.76 0.11 -9.04
N ASP A 52 -1.84 0.54 -8.39
CA ASP A 52 -2.28 0.01 -7.10
C ASP A 52 -3.35 -1.09 -7.23
N ALA A 53 -3.48 -1.90 -6.19
CA ALA A 53 -4.37 -3.07 -6.19
C ALA A 53 -5.85 -2.70 -6.25
N ALA A 54 -6.24 -1.56 -5.66
CA ALA A 54 -7.63 -1.11 -5.67
C ALA A 54 -8.03 -0.68 -7.09
N THR A 55 -7.19 0.13 -7.75
CA THR A 55 -7.43 0.57 -9.14
C THR A 55 -7.42 -0.62 -10.10
N ARG A 56 -6.51 -1.59 -9.96
CA ARG A 56 -6.55 -2.81 -10.79
C ARG A 56 -7.83 -3.62 -10.63
N TYR A 57 -8.29 -3.76 -9.39
CA TYR A 57 -9.50 -4.51 -9.09
C TYR A 57 -10.75 -3.78 -9.61
N GLN A 58 -10.80 -2.46 -9.46
CA GLN A 58 -11.90 -1.64 -9.96
C GLN A 58 -11.91 -1.59 -11.49
N GLY A 59 -10.74 -1.51 -12.12
CA GLY A 59 -10.59 -1.35 -13.55
C GLY A 59 -11.37 -0.12 -14.07
N LEU A 60 -12.12 -0.32 -15.15
CA LEU A 60 -13.01 0.69 -15.73
C LEU A 60 -14.45 0.61 -15.20
N SER A 61 -14.69 -0.19 -14.14
CA SER A 61 -16.04 -0.36 -13.58
C SER A 61 -16.59 0.96 -13.04
N GLY A 62 -17.84 1.26 -13.40
CA GLY A 62 -18.53 2.49 -12.99
C GLY A 62 -18.27 3.70 -13.89
N ARG A 63 -17.43 3.59 -14.93
CA ARG A 63 -17.33 4.63 -15.95
C ARG A 63 -18.56 4.64 -16.85
N LEU A 64 -19.03 5.85 -17.16
CA LEU A 64 -20.14 6.06 -18.10
C LEU A 64 -19.66 6.06 -19.55
N ALA A 65 -18.39 6.40 -19.79
CA ALA A 65 -17.77 6.44 -21.11
C ALA A 65 -16.27 6.18 -21.00
N ILE A 66 -15.70 5.73 -22.11
CA ILE A 66 -14.26 5.61 -22.36
C ILE A 66 -14.04 6.22 -23.74
N GLU A 67 -13.04 7.11 -23.85
CA GLU A 67 -12.68 7.71 -25.13
C GLU A 67 -12.23 6.62 -26.12
N PRO A 68 -12.44 6.78 -27.44
CA PRO A 68 -12.02 5.78 -28.44
C PRO A 68 -10.53 5.44 -28.36
N ASN A 69 -9.73 6.44 -28.01
CA ASN A 69 -8.28 6.33 -27.84
C ASN A 69 -7.87 6.32 -26.35
N GLY A 70 -8.82 6.04 -25.46
CA GLY A 70 -8.62 5.96 -24.02
C GLY A 70 -8.62 4.53 -23.53
N GLY A 71 -7.94 4.28 -22.41
CA GLY A 71 -7.95 2.95 -21.80
C GLY A 71 -7.27 2.91 -20.45
N MET A 72 -7.09 1.70 -19.94
CA MET A 72 -6.37 1.45 -18.69
C MET A 72 -5.44 0.24 -18.85
N LEU A 73 -4.24 0.36 -18.31
CA LEU A 73 -3.22 -0.68 -18.21
C LEU A 73 -2.95 -1.05 -16.75
#